data_AF-A0A838S5K4-F1
#
_entry.id   AF-A0A838S5K4-F1
#
_cell.length_a   1.000
_cell.length_b   1.000
_cell.length_c   1.000
_cell.angle_alpha   90.00
_cell.angle_beta   90.00
_cell.angle_gamma   90.00
#
_symmetry.space_group_name_H-M   'P 1'
#
loop_
_entity.id
_entity.type
_entity.pdbx_description
1 polymer ?
#
loop_
_entity_poly.entity_id
_entity_poly.type
_entity_poly.pdbx_seq_one_letter_code
_entity_poly.pdbx_strand_id
1 'polypeptide(L)'
;MSTEDPIIRRQTGQALHRWAGEGRATAVVRVLERHGFGTVEPGQLLAGTTGGERVGALLGGTLDAAALSLLSSAIDAPGTASGRVGEHDALAAGLACSGGATLLGHPLAPAAATALGAAVGGGVPAALASTTDGRAVLVATG
;
A
#
# COMPACT_ATOMS: atom_id res chain seq x y z
N MET A 1 -3.86 10.87 -16.55
CA MET A 1 -2.67 10.92 -15.68
C MET A 1 -2.93 12.03 -14.65
N SER A 2 -3.62 11.69 -13.56
CA SER A 2 -4.03 12.68 -12.55
C SER A 2 -2.81 13.17 -11.78
N THR A 3 -2.70 14.49 -11.62
CA THR A 3 -1.61 15.21 -10.95
C THR A 3 -1.39 14.79 -9.49
N GLU A 4 -2.30 14.01 -8.90
CA GLU A 4 -2.24 13.48 -7.54
C GLU A 4 -1.21 12.35 -7.37
N ASP A 5 -0.97 11.55 -8.41
CA ASP A 5 -0.10 10.36 -8.33
C ASP A 5 1.37 10.70 -7.98
N PRO A 6 2.02 11.71 -8.60
CA PRO A 6 3.40 12.09 -8.25
C PRO A 6 3.54 12.64 -6.82
N ILE A 7 2.52 13.34 -6.32
CA ILE A 7 2.54 13.92 -4.96
C ILE A 7 2.45 12.80 -3.94
N ILE A 8 1.49 11.88 -4.10
CA ILE A 8 1.30 10.74 -3.20
C ILE A 8 2.54 9.85 -3.18
N ARG A 9 3.15 9.57 -4.34
CA ARG A 9 4.41 8.83 -4.41
C ARG A 9 5.51 9.53 -3.63
N ARG A 10 5.74 10.83 -3.87
CA ARG A 10 6.78 11.58 -3.15
C ARG A 10 6.56 11.58 -1.64
N GLN A 11 5.33 11.81 -1.18
CA GLN A 11 4.97 11.76 0.23
C GLN A 11 5.20 10.37 0.83
N THR A 12 4.82 9.33 0.10
CA THR A 12 5.06 7.93 0.50
C THR A 12 6.54 7.66 0.67
N GLY A 13 7.36 8.08 -0.29
CA GLY A 13 8.80 7.92 -0.24
C GLY A 13 9.44 8.63 0.97
N GLN A 14 9.06 9.89 1.19
CA GLN A 14 9.55 10.69 2.31
C GLN A 14 9.15 10.10 3.67
N ALA A 15 7.91 9.63 3.80
CA ALA A 15 7.41 9.00 5.01
C ALA A 15 8.17 7.70 5.32
N LEU A 16 8.29 6.80 4.35
CA LEU A 16 9.04 5.54 4.52
C LEU A 16 10.50 5.78 4.91
N HIS A 17 11.17 6.71 4.24
CA HIS A 17 12.56 7.04 4.52
C HIS A 17 12.73 7.61 5.94
N ARG A 18 11.86 8.54 6.34
CA ARG A 18 11.86 9.11 7.69
C ARG A 18 11.60 8.06 8.76
N TRP A 19 10.54 7.25 8.61
CA TRP A 19 10.19 6.23 9.61
C TRP A 19 11.29 5.19 9.80
N ALA A 20 11.97 4.81 8.71
CA ALA A 20 13.11 3.92 8.78
C ALA A 20 14.29 4.56 9.54
N GLY A 21 14.58 5.83 9.30
CA GLY A 21 15.59 6.60 10.05
C GLY A 21 15.26 6.77 11.53
N GLU A 22 13.97 6.82 11.88
CA GLU A 22 13.46 6.87 13.26
C GLU A 22 13.44 5.48 13.94
N GLY A 23 13.77 4.40 13.23
CA GLY A 23 13.70 3.03 13.75
C GLY A 23 12.28 2.55 14.04
N ARG A 24 11.27 3.17 13.43
CA ARG A 24 9.86 2.81 13.66
C ARG A 24 9.52 1.51 12.92
N ALA A 25 8.77 0.64 13.60
CA ALA A 25 8.18 -0.52 12.94
C ALA A 25 7.19 -0.04 11.88
N THR A 26 7.35 -0.53 10.65
CA THR A 26 6.53 -0.15 9.49
C THR A 26 5.88 -1.37 8.86
N ALA A 27 4.68 -1.19 8.33
CA ALA A 27 3.98 -2.19 7.54
C ALA A 27 3.43 -1.56 6.26
N VAL A 28 3.13 -2.41 5.30
CA VAL A 28 2.51 -2.03 4.04
C VAL A 28 1.34 -2.95 3.74
N VAL A 29 0.30 -2.39 3.12
CA VAL A 29 -0.85 -3.11 2.57
C VAL A 29 -0.96 -2.80 1.08
N ARG A 30 -1.16 -3.86 0.28
CA ARG A 30 -1.30 -3.79 -1.17
C ARG A 30 -2.45 -4.67 -1.64
N VAL A 31 -2.94 -4.43 -2.85
CA VAL A 31 -3.90 -5.33 -3.51
C VAL A 31 -3.15 -6.58 -3.98
N LEU A 32 -3.56 -7.75 -3.49
CA LEU A 32 -3.05 -9.05 -3.91
C LEU A 32 -3.79 -9.56 -5.14
N GLU A 33 -5.12 -9.49 -5.10
CA GLU A 33 -6.00 -9.97 -6.15
C GLU A 33 -7.26 -9.10 -6.20
N ARG A 34 -7.86 -8.99 -7.38
CA ARG A 34 -9.11 -8.26 -7.59
C ARG A 34 -10.02 -8.98 -8.56
N HIS A 35 -11.32 -8.84 -8.31
CA HIS A 35 -12.39 -9.34 -9.16
C HIS A 35 -13.38 -8.19 -9.40
N GLY A 36 -13.55 -7.76 -10.65
CA GLY A 36 -14.27 -6.52 -10.99
C GLY A 36 -13.36 -5.28 -10.96
N PHE A 37 -13.93 -4.10 -10.67
CA PHE A 37 -13.27 -2.79 -10.58
C PHE A 37 -12.80 -2.06 -11.85
N GLY A 38 -12.90 -2.67 -13.03
CA GLY A 38 -12.38 -2.05 -14.26
C GLY A 38 -10.88 -1.76 -14.15
N THR A 39 -10.40 -0.75 -14.87
CA THR A 39 -8.98 -0.35 -14.91
C THR A 39 -8.61 0.50 -13.70
N VAL A 40 -8.15 -0.13 -12.61
CA VAL A 40 -7.42 0.59 -11.54
C VAL A 40 -5.92 0.63 -11.79
N GLU A 41 -5.30 1.73 -11.38
CA GLU A 41 -3.85 1.92 -11.45
C GLU A 41 -3.11 0.85 -10.62
N PRO A 42 -2.10 0.18 -11.20
CA PRO A 42 -1.25 -0.75 -10.46
C PRO A 42 -0.31 0.00 -9.50
N GLY A 43 0.27 -0.73 -8.55
CA GLY A 43 1.31 -0.19 -7.66
C GLY A 43 0.79 0.64 -6.48
N GLN A 44 -0.53 0.68 -6.26
CA GLN A 44 -1.12 1.27 -5.06
C GLN A 44 -0.60 0.58 -3.80
N LEU A 45 -0.28 1.39 -2.80
CA LEU A 45 0.26 0.96 -1.52
C LEU A 45 -0.24 1.89 -0.43
N LEU A 46 -0.61 1.29 0.70
CA LEU A 46 -0.87 1.98 1.95
C LEU A 46 0.22 1.56 2.95
N ALA A 47 0.97 2.51 3.49
CA ALA A 47 1.99 2.25 4.50
C ALA A 47 1.62 2.89 5.82
N GLY A 48 2.13 2.34 6.92
CA GLY A 48 1.94 2.92 8.24
C GLY A 48 2.88 2.36 9.29
N THR A 49 2.72 2.86 10.50
CA THR A 49 3.60 2.60 11.65
C THR A 49 2.80 2.27 12.90
N THR A 50 3.48 1.76 13.94
CA THR A 50 2.91 1.57 15.29
C THR A 50 2.35 2.85 15.91
N GLY A 51 2.85 4.02 15.51
CA GLY A 51 2.38 5.32 15.98
C GLY A 51 1.08 5.82 15.33
N GLY A 52 0.42 5.00 14.51
CA GLY A 52 -0.84 5.36 13.83
C GLY A 52 -0.67 6.28 12.63
N GLU A 53 0.56 6.71 12.33
CA GLU A 53 0.88 7.49 11.13
C GLU A 53 0.80 6.61 9.89
N ARG A 54 0.22 7.15 8.79
CA ARG A 54 -0.08 6.43 7.56
C ARG A 54 0.11 7.32 6.33
N VAL A 55 0.40 6.69 5.19
CA VAL A 55 0.54 7.36 3.89
C VAL A 55 0.13 6.43 2.75
N GLY A 56 -0.38 7.00 1.65
CA GLY A 56 -0.87 6.24 0.51
C GLY A 56 -2.33 5.82 0.65
N ALA A 57 -2.86 5.19 -0.39
CA ALA A 57 -4.26 4.78 -0.47
C ALA A 57 -4.40 3.59 -1.43
N LEU A 58 -5.48 2.81 -1.25
CA LEU A 58 -5.85 1.70 -2.13
C LEU A 58 -7.24 1.97 -2.70
N LEU A 59 -7.42 1.75 -4.01
CA LEU A 59 -8.72 1.78 -4.68
C LEU A 59 -9.58 3.02 -4.32
N GLY A 60 -8.99 4.21 -4.24
CA GLY A 60 -9.72 5.43 -3.91
C GLY A 60 -10.31 5.48 -2.49
N GLY A 61 -9.84 4.64 -1.57
CA GLY A 61 -10.26 4.60 -0.17
C GLY A 61 -11.46 3.68 0.10
N THR A 62 -12.03 3.04 -0.92
CA THR A 62 -13.25 2.23 -0.75
C THR A 62 -13.06 0.98 0.10
N LEU A 63 -11.81 0.57 0.32
CA LEU A 63 -11.45 -0.54 1.20
C LEU A 63 -10.75 -0.11 2.49
N ASP A 64 -10.81 1.18 2.87
CA ASP A 64 -10.08 1.71 4.03
C ASP A 64 -10.40 0.96 5.33
N ALA A 65 -11.66 0.57 5.57
CA ALA A 65 -12.01 -0.20 6.75
C ALA A 65 -11.21 -1.52 6.86
N ALA A 66 -11.12 -2.27 5.75
CA ALA A 66 -10.36 -3.52 5.71
C ALA A 66 -8.84 -3.26 5.69
N ALA A 67 -8.38 -2.28 4.92
CA ALA A 67 -6.97 -1.96 4.75
C ALA A 67 -6.35 -1.43 6.04
N LEU A 68 -7.05 -0.59 6.80
CA LEU A 68 -6.56 -0.01 8.04
C LEU A 68 -6.52 -1.00 9.19
N SER A 69 -7.54 -1.85 9.30
CA SER A 69 -7.53 -2.96 10.24
C SER A 69 -6.36 -3.91 9.93
N LEU A 70 -6.19 -4.29 8.67
CA LEU A 70 -5.08 -5.13 8.23
C LEU A 70 -3.72 -4.46 8.48
N LEU A 71 -3.55 -3.19 8.13
CA LEU A 71 -2.30 -2.44 8.33
C LEU A 71 -1.86 -2.46 9.79
N SER A 72 -2.81 -2.31 10.71
CA SER A 72 -2.52 -2.30 12.15
C SER A 72 -1.96 -3.65 12.60
N SER A 73 -2.56 -4.76 12.17
CA SER A 73 -2.04 -6.11 12.47
C SER A 73 -0.77 -6.47 11.69
N ALA A 74 -0.59 -5.89 10.50
CA ALA A 74 0.49 -6.20 9.58
C ALA A 74 1.87 -5.72 10.08
N ILE A 75 1.89 -4.88 11.11
CA ILE A 75 3.11 -4.44 11.79
C ILE A 75 3.81 -5.64 12.44
N ASP A 76 3.05 -6.55 13.04
CA ASP A 76 3.58 -7.67 13.81
C ASP A 76 3.76 -8.93 12.95
N ALA A 77 2.82 -9.18 12.03
CA ALA A 77 2.85 -10.38 11.19
C ALA A 77 2.15 -10.17 9.85
N PRO A 78 2.56 -10.89 8.78
CA PRO A 78 1.83 -10.90 7.52
C PRO A 78 0.39 -11.37 7.68
N GLY A 79 -0.51 -10.84 6.86
CA GLY A 79 -1.92 -11.21 6.84
C GLY A 79 -2.64 -10.77 5.58
N THR A 80 -3.86 -11.27 5.42
CA THR A 80 -4.74 -10.90 4.30
C THR A 80 -6.10 -10.46 4.81
N ALA A 81 -6.71 -9.51 4.11
CA ALA A 81 -8.10 -9.13 4.32
C ALA A 81 -8.81 -9.07 2.98
N SER A 82 -10.09 -9.38 2.94
CA SER A 82 -10.90 -9.22 1.73
C SER A 82 -11.98 -8.18 1.96
N GLY A 83 -12.28 -7.42 0.92
CA GLY A 83 -13.31 -6.40 0.93
C GLY A 83 -14.12 -6.40 -0.35
N ARG A 84 -15.36 -5.96 -0.25
CA ARG A 84 -16.25 -5.74 -1.39
C ARG A 84 -16.63 -4.29 -1.47
N VAL A 85 -16.84 -3.83 -2.69
CA VAL A 85 -17.27 -2.48 -3.00
C VAL A 85 -18.59 -2.59 -3.76
N GLY A 86 -19.63 -1.95 -3.23
CA GLY A 86 -20.92 -1.84 -3.89
C GLY A 86 -20.86 -0.90 -5.09
N GLU A 87 -21.89 -0.94 -5.94
CA GLU A 87 -21.98 -0.08 -7.12
C GLU A 87 -21.94 1.42 -6.77
N HIS A 88 -22.65 1.83 -5.72
CA HIS A 88 -22.67 3.21 -5.28
C HIS A 88 -21.29 3.71 -4.85
N ASP A 89 -20.60 2.90 -4.03
CA ASP A 89 -19.27 3.23 -3.53
C ASP A 89 -18.21 3.18 -4.65
N ALA A 90 -18.38 2.26 -5.61
CA ALA A 90 -17.53 2.19 -6.80
C ALA A 90 -17.61 3.49 -7.61
N LEU A 91 -18.83 3.96 -7.89
CA LEU A 91 -19.05 5.19 -8.65
C LEU A 91 -18.47 6.41 -7.90
N ALA A 92 -18.68 6.49 -6.58
CA ALA A 92 -18.13 7.56 -5.74
C ALA A 92 -16.59 7.59 -5.73
N ALA A 93 -15.95 6.42 -5.83
CA ALA A 93 -14.50 6.28 -5.89
C ALA A 93 -13.91 6.34 -7.32
N GLY A 94 -14.73 6.61 -8.34
CA GLY A 94 -14.31 6.67 -9.74
C GLY A 94 -13.98 5.30 -10.35
N LEU A 95 -14.46 4.21 -9.75
CA LEU A 95 -14.32 2.84 -10.26
C LEU A 95 -15.41 2.56 -11.29
N ALA A 96 -15.05 1.88 -12.38
CA ALA A 96 -15.98 1.64 -13.49
C ALA A 96 -17.06 0.60 -13.19
N CYS A 97 -16.81 -0.31 -12.24
CA CYS A 97 -17.77 -1.31 -11.80
C CYS A 97 -17.52 -1.70 -10.34
N SER A 98 -18.55 -2.28 -9.71
CA SER A 98 -18.42 -2.94 -8.41
C SER A 98 -17.44 -4.11 -8.47
N GLY A 99 -16.99 -4.57 -7.30
CA GLY A 99 -15.99 -5.63 -7.24
C GLY A 99 -15.61 -6.05 -5.83
N GLY A 100 -14.63 -6.94 -5.75
CA GLY A 100 -13.98 -7.32 -4.51
C GLY A 100 -12.48 -7.49 -4.68
N ALA A 101 -11.72 -7.19 -3.65
CA ALA A 101 -10.28 -7.37 -3.64
C ALA A 101 -9.82 -8.10 -2.40
N THR A 102 -8.77 -8.89 -2.56
CA THR A 102 -7.96 -9.42 -1.48
C THR A 102 -6.74 -8.54 -1.33
N LEU A 103 -6.49 -8.11 -0.09
CA LEU A 103 -5.37 -7.29 0.31
C LEU A 103 -4.33 -8.19 0.99
N LEU A 104 -3.06 -7.86 0.77
CA LEU A 104 -1.93 -8.44 1.48
C LEU A 104 -1.27 -7.35 2.31
N GLY A 105 -1.17 -7.59 3.61
CA GLY A 105 -0.43 -6.78 4.57
C GLY A 105 0.80 -7.54 5.03
N HIS A 106 1.94 -6.86 5.15
CA HIS A 106 3.14 -7.45 5.76
C HIS A 106 4.04 -6.38 6.41
N PRO A 107 4.87 -6.78 7.39
CA PRO A 107 5.90 -5.91 7.92
C PRO A 107 6.87 -5.50 6.80
N LEU A 108 7.38 -4.27 6.86
CA LEU A 108 8.43 -3.79 5.99
C LEU A 108 9.68 -3.54 6.84
N ALA A 109 10.71 -4.35 6.60
CA ALA A 109 11.97 -4.24 7.33
C ALA A 109 12.61 -2.85 7.11
N PRO A 110 13.31 -2.28 8.11
CA PRO A 110 13.85 -0.92 8.01
C PRO A 110 14.73 -0.69 6.76
N ALA A 111 15.58 -1.65 6.40
CA ALA A 111 16.42 -1.54 5.20
C ALA A 111 15.58 -1.47 3.90
N ALA A 112 14.50 -2.25 3.83
CA ALA A 112 13.57 -2.24 2.71
C ALA A 112 12.78 -0.92 2.65
N ALA A 113 12.33 -0.41 3.81
CA ALA A 113 11.67 0.88 3.92
C ALA A 113 12.58 2.05 3.48
N THR A 114 13.86 2.03 3.87
CA THR A 114 14.85 3.01 3.42
C THR A 114 15.04 2.96 1.90
N ALA A 115 15.26 1.77 1.33
CA ALA A 115 15.50 1.60 -0.11
C ALA A 115 14.28 2.01 -0.95
N LEU A 116 13.10 1.53 -0.56
CA LEU A 116 11.84 1.86 -1.25
C LEU A 116 11.53 3.35 -1.10
N GLY A 117 11.70 3.90 0.11
CA GLY A 117 11.44 5.30 0.41
C GLY A 117 12.31 6.25 -0.42
N ALA A 118 13.61 5.97 -0.49
CA ALA A 118 14.55 6.75 -1.30
C ALA A 118 14.21 6.71 -2.79
N ALA A 119 13.94 5.52 -3.33
CA ALA A 119 13.64 5.36 -4.75
C ALA A 119 12.31 6.04 -5.15
N VAL A 120 11.22 5.72 -4.43
CA VAL A 120 9.90 6.30 -4.70
C VAL A 120 9.89 7.82 -4.48
N GLY A 121 10.55 8.30 -3.43
CA GLY A 121 10.66 9.73 -3.14
C GLY A 121 11.49 10.51 -4.17
N GLY A 122 12.49 9.85 -4.76
CA GLY A 122 13.35 10.41 -5.81
C GLY A 122 12.85 10.20 -7.24
N GLY A 123 11.71 9.53 -7.43
CA GLY A 123 11.19 9.19 -8.76
C GLY A 123 12.03 8.13 -9.50
N VAL A 124 12.82 7.34 -8.76
CA VAL A 124 13.62 6.23 -9.30
C VAL A 124 12.72 4.98 -9.40
N PRO A 125 12.77 4.23 -10.51
CA PRO A 125 12.07 2.95 -10.62
C PRO A 125 12.36 2.02 -9.45
N ALA A 126 11.29 1.47 -8.89
CA ALA A 126 11.35 0.55 -7.76
C ALA A 126 10.30 -0.55 -7.88
N ALA A 127 10.61 -1.71 -7.34
CA ALA A 127 9.70 -2.82 -7.20
C ALA A 127 9.70 -3.31 -5.76
N LEU A 128 8.50 -3.52 -5.21
CA LEU A 128 8.28 -4.23 -3.96
C LEU A 128 7.63 -5.57 -4.29
N ALA A 129 8.37 -6.65 -4.08
CA ALA A 129 7.90 -8.02 -4.30
C ALA A 129 7.73 -8.74 -2.96
N SER A 130 6.76 -9.64 -2.89
CA SER A 130 6.60 -10.53 -1.74
C SER A 130 6.02 -11.86 -2.18
N THR A 131 6.20 -12.89 -1.35
CA THR A 131 5.36 -14.10 -1.44
C THR A 131 3.90 -13.75 -1.14
N THR A 132 2.98 -14.58 -1.61
CA THR A 132 1.52 -14.37 -1.40
C THR A 132 1.11 -14.49 0.06
N ASP A 133 1.90 -15.19 0.88
CA ASP A 133 1.76 -15.23 2.34
C ASP A 133 2.47 -14.07 3.06
N GLY A 134 3.13 -13.18 2.32
CA GLY A 134 3.82 -11.99 2.83
C GLY A 134 5.07 -12.27 3.68
N ARG A 135 5.54 -13.52 3.77
CA ARG A 135 6.67 -13.89 4.63
C ARG A 135 8.03 -13.53 4.07
N ALA A 136 8.19 -13.56 2.74
CA ALA A 136 9.40 -13.10 2.08
C ALA A 136 9.10 -11.78 1.36
N VAL A 137 9.97 -10.80 1.53
CA VAL A 137 9.82 -9.45 0.98
C VAL A 137 11.14 -9.02 0.36
N LEU A 138 11.08 -8.45 -0.84
CA LEU A 138 12.21 -7.90 -1.57
C LEU A 138 11.87 -6.51 -2.08
N VAL A 139 12.82 -5.58 -1.95
CA VAL A 139 12.79 -4.29 -2.63
C VAL A 139 13.93 -4.26 -3.65
N ALA A 140 13.60 -3.93 -4.89
CA ALA A 140 14.56 -3.68 -5.97
C ALA A 140 14.42 -2.24 -6.46
N THR A 141 15.54 -1.60 -6.79
CA THR A 141 15.62 -0.21 -7.26
C THR A 141 16.59 -0.13 -8.43
N GLY A 142 16.33 0.69 -9.46
CA GLY A 142 17.22 0.81 -10.62
C GLY A 142 16.85 1.95 -11.56
#